data_AF-A0A315XEX8-F1
#
_entry.id   AF-A0A315XEX8-F1
#
_cell.length_a   1.000
_cell.length_b   1.000
_cell.length_c   1.000
_cell.angle_alpha   90.00
_cell.angle_beta   90.00
_cell.angle_gamma   90.00
#
_symmetry.space_group_name_H-M   'P 1'
#
loop_
_entity.id
_entity.type
_entity.pdbx_description
1 polymer ?
#
loop_
_entity_poly.entity_id
_entity_poly.type
_entity_poly.pdbx_seq_one_letter_code
_entity_poly.pdbx_strand_id
1 'polypeptide(L)'
;MKTITIRLEDDVFNKIDEQRGTILKSDFYRELIEYHLNKSESDLNTDEYRKLESEYEKLKSEYEVFKTELQHTEAIRKIQEERIRDLQNQVGFLQLEFQKVSDRLLLPSPEKKWWQIWKK
;
A
#
# COMPACT_ATOMS: atom_id res chain seq x y z
N MET A 1 0.62 -45.54 -30.88
CA MET A 1 0.51 -44.13 -31.34
C MET A 1 -0.96 -43.78 -31.43
N LYS A 2 -1.36 -42.61 -30.94
CA LYS A 2 -2.72 -42.10 -31.15
C LYS A 2 -2.74 -41.32 -32.47
N THR A 3 -3.70 -41.61 -33.32
CA THR A 3 -3.92 -40.89 -34.59
C THR A 3 -5.11 -39.96 -34.43
N ILE A 4 -4.98 -38.76 -34.97
CA ILE A 4 -6.05 -37.77 -35.05
C ILE A 4 -6.25 -37.41 -36.51
N THR A 5 -7.49 -37.20 -36.91
CA THR A 5 -7.82 -36.73 -38.26
C THR A 5 -8.32 -35.30 -38.14
N ILE A 6 -7.70 -34.40 -38.89
CA ILE A 6 -8.04 -32.98 -38.90
C ILE A 6 -8.50 -32.65 -40.33
N ARG A 7 -9.63 -31.95 -40.45
CA ARG A 7 -10.08 -31.39 -41.73
C ARG A 7 -9.58 -29.96 -41.83
N LEU A 8 -8.98 -29.64 -42.96
CA LEU A 8 -8.49 -28.30 -43.28
C LEU A 8 -9.19 -27.83 -44.55
N GLU A 9 -9.37 -26.52 -44.67
CA GLU A 9 -9.77 -25.91 -45.93
C GLU A 9 -8.64 -26.03 -46.96
N ASP A 10 -9.00 -26.19 -48.23
CA ASP A 10 -8.04 -26.47 -49.30
C ASP A 10 -6.97 -25.36 -49.43
N ASP A 11 -7.34 -24.10 -49.20
CA ASP A 11 -6.40 -22.97 -49.24
C ASP A 11 -5.34 -23.04 -48.13
N VAL A 12 -5.76 -23.45 -46.92
CA VAL A 12 -4.85 -23.63 -45.79
C VAL A 12 -3.96 -24.85 -46.02
N PHE A 13 -4.54 -25.91 -46.58
CA PHE A 13 -3.83 -27.11 -46.93
C PHE A 13 -2.70 -26.84 -47.95
N ASN A 14 -3.00 -26.12 -49.03
CA ASN A 14 -2.03 -25.80 -50.08
C ASN A 14 -0.89 -24.93 -49.55
N LYS A 15 -1.19 -23.90 -48.74
CA LYS A 15 -0.17 -23.07 -48.11
C LYS A 15 0.77 -23.86 -47.21
N ILE A 16 0.24 -24.83 -46.46
CA ILE A 16 1.06 -25.69 -45.60
C ILE A 16 1.95 -26.61 -46.44
N ASP A 17 1.44 -27.15 -47.56
CA ASP A 17 2.24 -28.03 -48.41
C ASP A 17 3.36 -27.27 -49.15
N GLU A 18 3.09 -26.02 -49.56
CA GLU A 18 4.11 -25.11 -50.10
C GLU A 18 5.19 -24.77 -49.07
N GLN A 19 4.81 -24.49 -47.83
CA GLN A 19 5.75 -24.16 -46.74
C GLN A 19 6.57 -25.35 -46.27
N ARG A 20 5.99 -26.56 -46.30
CA ARG A 20 6.66 -27.81 -45.93
C ARG A 20 7.79 -28.16 -46.90
N GLY A 21 7.58 -27.94 -48.19
CA GLY A 21 8.52 -28.35 -49.23
C GLY A 21 8.77 -29.87 -49.24
N THR A 22 9.99 -30.29 -48.91
CA THR A 22 10.43 -31.70 -48.96
C THR A 22 10.29 -32.47 -47.64
N ILE A 23 9.98 -31.80 -46.53
CA ILE A 23 9.86 -32.39 -45.20
C ILE A 23 8.67 -33.36 -45.18
N LEU A 24 8.71 -34.46 -44.43
CA LEU A 24 7.56 -35.36 -44.30
C LEU A 24 6.36 -34.63 -43.66
N LYS A 25 5.17 -34.82 -44.25
CA LYS A 25 3.94 -34.16 -43.84
C LYS A 25 3.62 -34.34 -42.36
N SER A 26 3.74 -35.57 -41.85
CA SER A 26 3.50 -35.89 -40.45
C SER A 26 4.43 -35.16 -39.49
N ASP A 27 5.67 -34.95 -39.90
CA ASP A 27 6.72 -34.40 -39.06
C ASP A 27 6.56 -32.88 -38.99
N PHE A 28 6.27 -32.25 -40.14
CA PHE A 28 5.93 -30.83 -40.21
C PHE A 28 4.71 -30.48 -39.34
N TYR A 29 3.62 -31.25 -39.42
CA TYR A 29 2.46 -31.00 -38.55
C TYR A 29 2.76 -31.21 -37.07
N ARG A 30 3.59 -32.21 -36.74
CA ARG A 30 3.97 -32.46 -35.35
C ARG A 30 4.78 -31.29 -34.80
N GLU A 31 5.78 -30.83 -35.54
CA GLU A 31 6.62 -29.70 -35.16
C GLU A 31 5.81 -28.41 -35.04
N LEU A 32 4.86 -28.16 -35.95
CA LEU A 32 3.98 -26.99 -35.90
C LEU A 32 3.06 -27.01 -34.67
N ILE A 33 2.51 -28.17 -34.32
CA ILE A 33 1.70 -28.36 -33.11
C ILE A 33 2.56 -28.19 -31.85
N GLU A 34 3.73 -28.80 -31.81
CA GLU A 34 4.68 -28.68 -30.69
C GLU A 34 5.12 -27.23 -30.49
N TYR A 35 5.46 -26.52 -31.56
CA TYR A 35 5.80 -25.10 -31.53
C TYR A 35 4.68 -24.25 -30.92
N HIS A 36 3.43 -24.47 -31.36
CA HIS A 36 2.30 -23.68 -30.85
C HIS A 36 1.92 -24.02 -29.40
N LEU A 37 1.99 -25.29 -29.01
CA LEU A 37 1.76 -25.70 -27.62
C LEU A 37 2.83 -25.09 -26.70
N ASN A 38 4.10 -25.23 -27.07
CA ASN A 38 5.22 -24.75 -26.25
C ASN A 38 5.32 -23.22 -26.22
N LYS A 39 4.97 -22.53 -27.31
CA LYS A 39 4.94 -21.06 -27.36
C LYS A 39 3.91 -20.47 -26.40
N SER A 40 2.73 -21.07 -26.30
CA SER A 40 1.67 -20.59 -25.40
C SER A 40 2.06 -20.67 -23.92
N GLU A 41 2.80 -21.70 -23.51
CA GLU A 41 3.26 -21.82 -22.11
C GLU A 41 4.35 -20.79 -21.75
N SER A 42 5.24 -20.48 -22.69
CA SER A 42 6.31 -19.47 -22.51
C SER A 42 5.76 -18.04 -22.43
N ASP A 43 4.85 -17.69 -23.34
CA ASP A 43 4.32 -16.33 -23.43
C ASP A 43 3.39 -16.03 -22.24
N LEU A 44 2.57 -17.00 -21.81
CA LEU A 44 1.71 -16.85 -20.62
C LEU A 44 2.52 -16.68 -19.33
N ASN A 45 3.59 -17.44 -19.16
CA ASN A 45 4.51 -17.26 -18.03
C ASN A 45 5.09 -15.84 -18.03
N THR A 46 5.55 -15.36 -19.19
CA THR A 46 6.20 -14.04 -19.30
C THR A 46 5.24 -12.89 -18.94
N ASP A 47 3.99 -12.97 -19.37
CA ASP A 47 2.97 -11.96 -19.06
C ASP A 47 2.52 -12.02 -17.59
N GLU A 48 2.44 -13.21 -16.99
CA GLU A 48 2.19 -13.37 -15.56
C GLU A 48 3.33 -12.79 -14.71
N TYR A 49 4.59 -13.07 -15.08
CA TYR A 49 5.76 -12.48 -14.43
C TYR A 49 5.77 -10.95 -14.52
N ARG A 50 5.44 -10.37 -15.67
CA ARG A 50 5.35 -8.91 -15.84
C ARG A 50 4.24 -8.29 -15.00
N LYS A 51 3.08 -8.95 -14.91
CA LYS A 51 1.99 -8.49 -14.03
C LYS A 51 2.42 -8.52 -12.57
N LEU A 52 3.04 -9.61 -12.14
CA LEU A 52 3.52 -9.75 -10.77
C LEU A 52 4.59 -8.72 -10.42
N GLU A 53 5.52 -8.45 -11.33
CA GLU A 53 6.54 -7.40 -11.16
C GLU A 53 5.89 -6.01 -11.05
N SER A 54 4.89 -5.72 -11.88
CA SER A 54 4.15 -4.45 -11.79
C SER A 54 3.37 -4.32 -10.49
N GLU A 55 2.78 -5.40 -9.98
CA GLU A 55 2.08 -5.42 -8.70
C GLU A 55 3.05 -5.23 -7.54
N TYR A 56 4.23 -5.85 -7.61
CA TYR A 56 5.29 -5.69 -6.61
C TYR A 56 5.78 -4.24 -6.53
N GLU A 57 6.06 -3.60 -7.66
CA GLU A 57 6.52 -2.21 -7.66
C GLU A 57 5.42 -1.24 -7.17
N LYS A 58 4.15 -1.50 -7.48
CA LYS A 58 3.03 -0.75 -6.90
C LYS A 58 2.99 -0.90 -5.38
N LEU A 59 3.04 -2.14 -4.88
CA LEU A 59 3.02 -2.42 -3.44
C LEU A 59 4.20 -1.77 -2.71
N LYS A 60 5.38 -1.80 -3.31
CA LYS A 60 6.59 -1.14 -2.78
C LYS A 60 6.43 0.37 -2.73
N SER A 61 5.84 0.98 -3.76
CA SER A 61 5.57 2.42 -3.77
C SER A 61 4.56 2.82 -2.68
N GLU A 62 3.49 2.03 -2.50
CA GLU A 62 2.51 2.24 -1.44
C GLU A 62 3.13 2.10 -0.05
N TYR A 63 4.00 1.11 0.14
CA TYR A 63 4.73 0.93 1.39
C TYR A 63 5.59 2.15 1.77
N GLU A 64 6.32 2.73 0.82
CA GLU A 64 7.11 3.94 1.09
C GLU A 64 6.23 5.15 1.41
N VAL A 65 5.08 5.31 0.73
CA VAL A 65 4.10 6.36 1.08
C VAL A 65 3.62 6.18 2.52
N PHE A 66 3.15 4.99 2.89
CA PHE A 66 2.69 4.72 4.26
C PHE A 66 3.77 4.95 5.31
N LYS A 67 5.01 4.59 5.01
CA LYS A 67 6.15 4.83 5.89
C LYS A 67 6.41 6.32 6.10
N THR A 68 6.33 7.14 5.05
CA THR A 68 6.47 8.59 5.18
C THR A 68 5.30 9.23 5.96
N GLU A 69 4.08 8.76 5.74
CA GLU A 69 2.91 9.21 6.50
C GLU A 69 3.04 8.87 7.98
N LEU A 70 3.49 7.65 8.30
CA LEU A 70 3.73 7.22 9.67
C LEU A 70 4.75 8.14 10.37
N GLN A 71 5.90 8.40 9.74
CA GLN A 71 6.91 9.31 10.28
C GLN A 71 6.38 10.73 10.50
N HIS A 72 5.57 11.24 9.57
CA HIS A 72 4.94 12.55 9.70
C HIS A 72 3.94 12.58 10.88
N THR A 73 3.10 11.55 11.01
CA THR A 73 2.14 11.47 12.13
C THR A 73 2.84 11.34 13.49
N GLU A 74 3.94 10.60 13.57
CA GLU A 74 4.78 10.50 14.77
C GLU A 74 5.39 11.86 15.14
N ALA A 75 5.89 12.61 14.15
CA ALA A 75 6.42 13.95 14.38
C ALA A 75 5.35 14.92 14.92
N ILE A 76 4.13 14.90 14.35
CA ILE A 76 3.00 15.68 14.86
C ILE A 76 2.67 15.28 16.29
N ARG A 77 2.62 13.97 16.58
CA ARG A 77 2.32 13.47 17.93
C ARG A 77 3.33 13.99 18.95
N LYS A 78 4.62 13.99 18.61
CA LYS A 78 5.67 14.53 19.47
C LYS A 78 5.50 16.02 19.74
N ILE A 79 5.19 16.82 18.72
CA ILE A 79 4.90 18.26 18.88
C ILE A 79 3.70 18.48 19.81
N GLN A 80 2.66 17.67 19.67
CA GLN A 80 1.48 17.75 20.54
C GLN A 80 1.83 17.39 22.00
N GLU A 81 2.63 16.35 22.22
CA GLU A 81 3.11 15.96 23.56
C GLU A 81 3.93 17.08 24.22
N GLU A 82 4.83 17.72 23.47
CA GLU A 82 5.60 18.88 23.94
C GLU A 82 4.68 20.06 24.28
N ARG A 83 3.69 20.36 23.43
CA ARG A 83 2.72 21.42 23.70
C ARG A 83 1.88 21.15 24.94
N ILE A 84 1.45 19.92 25.16
CA ILE A 84 0.72 19.52 26.37
C ILE A 84 1.57 19.76 27.61
N ARG A 85 2.85 19.36 27.57
CA ARG A 85 3.79 19.58 28.66
C ARG A 85 3.97 21.06 28.98
N ASP A 86 4.15 21.90 27.96
CA ASP A 86 4.29 23.35 28.14
C ASP A 86 3.05 23.97 28.76
N LEU A 87 1.85 23.56 28.31
CA LEU A 87 0.60 24.03 28.88
C LEU A 87 0.43 23.58 30.33
N GLN A 88 0.78 22.34 30.66
CA GLN A 88 0.78 21.84 32.05
C GLN A 88 1.72 22.65 32.94
N ASN A 89 2.92 22.97 32.45
CA ASN A 89 3.88 23.80 33.17
C ASN A 89 3.34 25.22 33.40
N GLN A 90 2.73 25.84 32.39
CA GLN A 90 2.11 27.16 32.51
C GLN A 90 0.96 27.16 33.51
N VAL A 91 0.08 26.15 33.46
CA VAL A 91 -1.01 25.99 34.43
C VAL A 91 -0.46 25.84 35.85
N GLY A 92 0.56 24.99 36.05
CA GLY A 92 1.19 24.82 37.36
C GLY A 92 1.81 26.11 37.89
N PHE A 93 2.49 26.88 37.04
CA PHE A 93 3.02 28.19 37.41
C PHE A 93 1.90 29.17 37.81
N LEU A 94 0.84 29.26 37.01
CA LEU A 94 -0.30 30.14 37.30
C LEU A 94 -1.01 29.75 38.60
N GLN A 95 -1.17 28.46 38.87
CA GLN A 95 -1.73 27.97 40.13
C GLN A 95 -0.87 28.38 41.32
N LEU A 96 0.45 28.28 41.20
CA LEU A 96 1.39 28.67 42.25
C LEU A 96 1.40 30.18 42.50
N GLU A 97 1.39 31.00 41.45
CA GLU A 97 1.28 32.45 41.57
C GLU A 97 -0.06 32.88 42.15
N PHE A 98 -1.16 32.24 41.72
CA PHE A 98 -2.48 32.45 42.31
C PHE A 98 -2.47 32.14 43.81
N GLN A 99 -1.87 31.02 44.22
CA GLN A 99 -1.77 30.66 45.64
C GLN A 99 -1.00 31.71 46.44
N LYS A 100 0.17 32.15 45.94
CA LYS A 100 0.95 33.22 46.59
C LYS A 100 0.16 34.50 46.78
N VAL A 101 -0.61 34.91 45.76
CA VAL A 101 -1.46 36.11 45.83
C VAL A 101 -2.62 35.90 46.79
N SER A 102 -3.28 34.73 46.73
CA SER A 102 -4.38 34.36 47.62
C SER A 102 -3.95 34.38 49.08
N ASP A 103 -2.79 33.80 49.40
CA ASP A 103 -2.23 33.75 50.74
C ASP A 103 -1.91 35.14 51.27
N ARG A 104 -1.34 36.03 50.43
CA ARG A 104 -1.06 37.43 50.80
C ARG A 104 -2.32 38.23 51.07
N LEU A 105 -3.40 37.95 50.32
CA LEU A 105 -4.65 38.70 50.41
C LEU A 105 -5.67 38.04 51.36
N LEU A 106 -5.32 36.94 52.03
CA LEU A 106 -6.22 36.12 52.85
C LEU A 106 -7.51 35.73 52.10
N LEU A 107 -7.41 35.61 50.76
CA LEU A 107 -8.55 35.22 49.95
C LEU A 107 -8.87 33.75 50.22
N PRO A 108 -10.16 33.38 50.26
CA PRO A 108 -10.53 31.99 50.41
C PRO A 108 -10.02 31.17 49.23
N SER A 109 -9.73 29.90 49.50
CA SER A 109 -9.57 28.88 48.47
C SER A 109 -10.69 29.02 47.42
N PRO A 110 -10.39 28.88 46.11
CA PRO A 110 -11.35 29.08 45.02
C PRO A 110 -12.58 28.15 45.09
N GLU A 111 -12.55 27.11 45.92
CA GLU A 111 -13.70 26.27 46.25
C GLU A 111 -14.79 27.00 47.05
N LYS A 112 -14.43 28.07 47.78
CA LYS A 112 -15.37 28.90 48.53
C LYS A 112 -15.60 30.22 47.79
N LYS A 113 -16.84 30.41 47.38
CA LYS A 113 -17.32 31.63 46.74
C LYS A 113 -17.02 32.85 47.63
N TRP A 114 -16.15 33.75 47.16
CA TRP A 114 -15.64 34.89 47.93
C TRP A 114 -16.72 35.80 48.52
N TRP A 115 -17.88 35.90 47.87
CA TRP A 115 -19.05 36.65 48.36
C TRP A 115 -19.78 36.01 49.55
N GLN A 116 -19.48 34.77 49.91
CA GLN A 116 -20.04 34.13 51.11
C GLN A 116 -19.33 34.55 52.40
N ILE A 117 -18.13 35.11 52.31
CA ILE A 117 -17.36 35.59 53.49
C ILE A 117 -18.00 36.84 54.09
N TRP A 118 -18.54 37.72 53.24
CA TRP A 118 -19.11 39.01 53.65
C TRP A 118 -20.56 38.92 54.16
N LYS A 119 -21.11 37.71 54.30
CA LYS A 119 -22.48 37.45 54.76
C LYS A 119 -22.58 37.12 56.27
N LYS A 120 -21.53 37.37 57.06
CA LYS A 120 -21.55 37.24 58.51
C LYS A 120 -21.71 38.59 59.18
#